data_AF-A0A5S9P0P7-F1
#
_entry.id   AF-A0A5S9P0P7-F1
#
_cell.length_a   1.000
_cell.length_b   1.000
_cell.length_c   1.000
_cell.angle_alpha   90.00
_cell.angle_beta   90.00
_cell.angle_gamma   90.00
#
_symmetry.space_group_name_H-M   'P 1'
#
loop_
_entity.id
_entity.type
_entity.pdbx_description
1 polymer ?
#
loop_
_entity_poly.entity_id
_entity_poly.type
_entity_poly.pdbx_seq_one_letter_code
_entity_poly.pdbx_strand_id
1 'polypeptide(L)'
;MTSDEGEGDEWPALRRRILAADILLIGTPIWLGQPSSVAKRVLEQMDAFLSEGDERGRMPSFGKVAAVAVVGNEDGAHHCHAELFQALNDVGFSLAPGAGTYWVGEAMGSVDYQDLEQPAEKTHKQTASLAISAVHLAGLLKASGYPGMDQG
;
A
#
# COMPACT_ATOMS: atom_id res chain seq x y z
N MET A 1 4.15 18.10 8.06
CA MET A 1 4.13 17.09 9.14
C MET A 1 5.53 16.48 9.23
N THR A 2 5.95 16.01 10.41
CA THR A 2 7.31 15.49 10.64
C THR A 2 7.30 13.97 10.81
N SER A 3 8.45 13.30 10.63
CA SER A 3 8.55 11.84 10.78
C SER A 3 8.66 11.35 12.22
N ASP A 4 8.59 12.24 13.20
CA ASP A 4 8.61 11.95 14.64
C ASP A 4 7.85 13.07 15.37
N GLU A 5 6.66 12.75 15.88
CA GLU A 5 5.79 13.72 16.56
C GLU A 5 5.99 13.72 18.09
N GLY A 6 7.00 13.02 18.62
CA GLY A 6 7.44 13.12 20.02
C GLY A 6 7.14 11.90 20.90
N GLU A 7 7.16 12.11 22.22
CA GLU A 7 7.16 11.02 23.21
C GLU A 7 5.88 10.16 23.14
N GLY A 8 6.05 8.85 22.93
CA GLY A 8 4.95 7.89 22.78
C GLY A 8 4.53 7.63 21.33
N ASP A 9 5.15 8.29 20.34
CA ASP A 9 4.91 8.03 18.93
C ASP A 9 5.61 6.74 18.47
N GLU A 10 4.82 5.77 18.00
CA GLU A 10 5.34 4.52 17.43
C GLU A 10 5.68 4.65 15.93
N TRP A 11 5.29 5.78 15.30
CA TRP A 11 5.53 6.03 13.88
C TRP A 11 7.01 5.92 13.48
N PRO A 12 8.00 6.46 14.22
CA PRO A 12 9.40 6.32 13.83
C PRO A 12 9.85 4.87 13.69
N ALA A 13 9.33 3.97 14.55
CA ALA A 13 9.63 2.54 14.46
C ALA A 13 8.95 1.88 13.25
N LEU A 14 7.68 2.22 12.99
CA LEU A 14 6.96 1.74 11.83
C LEU A 14 7.58 2.24 10.51
N ARG A 15 7.90 3.53 10.43
CA ARG A 15 8.59 4.16 9.29
C ARG A 15 9.90 3.46 8.97
N ARG A 16 10.73 3.13 9.97
CA ARG A 16 11.96 2.35 9.75
C ARG A 16 11.68 1.00 9.10
N ARG A 17 10.61 0.30 9.51
CA ARG A 17 10.20 -0.97 8.89
C ARG A 17 9.72 -0.78 7.45
N ILE A 18 8.94 0.27 7.18
CA ILE A 18 8.48 0.62 5.83
C ILE A 18 9.69 0.88 4.92
N LEU A 19 10.65 1.69 5.37
CA LEU A 19 11.81 2.03 4.56
C LEU A 19 12.84 0.91 4.42
N ALA A 20 12.85 -0.06 5.34
CA ALA A 20 13.66 -1.28 5.21
C ALA A 20 13.06 -2.27 4.20
N ALA A 21 11.76 -2.18 3.89
CA ALA A 21 11.10 -3.09 2.96
C ALA A 21 11.34 -2.68 1.49
N ASP A 22 11.45 -3.67 0.60
CA ASP A 22 11.41 -3.48 -0.85
C ASP A 22 9.95 -3.35 -1.36
N ILE A 23 8.99 -3.98 -0.64
CA ILE A 23 7.56 -4.00 -0.98
C ILE A 23 6.73 -3.69 0.28
N LEU A 24 5.83 -2.70 0.18
CA LEU A 24 4.82 -2.40 1.20
C LEU A 24 3.45 -2.94 0.78
N LEU A 25 2.82 -3.77 1.63
CA LEU A 25 1.44 -4.22 1.43
C LEU A 25 0.53 -3.56 2.46
N ILE A 26 -0.40 -2.71 2.02
CA ILE A 26 -1.44 -2.15 2.88
C ILE A 26 -2.66 -3.07 2.86
N GLY A 27 -2.98 -3.66 4.02
CA GLY A 27 -4.21 -4.40 4.23
C GLY A 27 -5.27 -3.51 4.87
N THR A 28 -6.48 -3.45 4.32
CA THR A 28 -7.58 -2.70 4.93
C THR A 28 -8.91 -3.44 4.84
N PRO A 29 -9.76 -3.38 5.88
CA PRO A 29 -11.17 -3.67 5.71
C PRO A 29 -11.85 -2.54 4.91
N ILE A 30 -13.03 -2.84 4.35
CA ILE A 30 -13.99 -1.85 3.87
C ILE A 30 -14.93 -1.50 5.02
N TRP A 31 -15.08 -0.21 5.30
CA TRP A 31 -16.09 0.28 6.23
C TRP A 31 -16.78 1.50 5.62
N LEU A 32 -18.11 1.44 5.49
CA LEU A 32 -18.91 2.48 4.81
C LEU A 32 -18.39 2.82 3.41
N GLY A 33 -17.94 1.79 2.67
CA GLY A 33 -17.36 1.93 1.34
C GLY A 33 -15.98 2.59 1.30
N GLN A 34 -15.31 2.79 2.44
CA GLN A 34 -14.02 3.47 2.54
C GLN A 34 -12.94 2.54 3.11
N PRO A 35 -11.64 2.81 2.85
CA PRO A 35 -10.57 2.17 3.59
C PRO A 35 -10.63 2.61 5.06
N SER A 36 -10.10 1.78 5.95
CA SER A 36 -10.10 2.03 7.39
C SER A 36 -9.39 3.34 7.74
N SER A 37 -9.86 4.00 8.80
CA SER A 37 -9.20 5.21 9.33
C SER A 37 -7.76 4.93 9.76
N VAL A 38 -7.44 3.70 10.19
CA VAL A 38 -6.06 3.29 10.51
C VAL A 38 -5.18 3.30 9.26
N ALA A 39 -5.66 2.75 8.13
CA ALA A 39 -4.93 2.81 6.88
C ALA A 39 -4.72 4.26 6.41
N LYS A 40 -5.76 5.11 6.51
CA LYS A 40 -5.64 6.53 6.17
C LYS A 40 -4.63 7.27 7.06
N ARG A 41 -4.63 7.03 8.37
CA ARG A 41 -3.63 7.62 9.30
C ARG A 41 -2.19 7.21 8.97
N VAL A 42 -1.98 5.97 8.53
CA VAL A 42 -0.64 5.53 8.07
C VAL A 42 -0.23 6.28 6.81
N LEU A 43 -1.14 6.50 5.85
CA LEU A 43 -0.87 7.29 4.65
C LEU A 43 -0.61 8.76 4.99
N GLU A 44 -1.43 9.35 5.86
CA GLU A 44 -1.27 10.71 6.36
C GLU A 44 0.11 10.90 6.97
N GLN A 45 0.59 9.95 7.79
CA GLN A 45 1.94 9.98 8.35
C GLN A 45 3.07 9.83 7.30
N MET A 46 2.79 9.28 6.12
CA MET A 46 3.76 9.24 5.01
C MET A 46 3.80 10.55 4.21
N ASP A 47 2.90 11.50 4.43
CA ASP A 47 2.96 12.85 3.83
C ASP A 47 4.30 13.55 4.12
N ALA A 48 4.95 13.22 5.24
CA ALA A 48 6.29 13.70 5.58
C ALA A 48 7.34 13.32 4.52
N PHE A 49 7.13 12.25 3.74
CA PHE A 49 8.08 11.84 2.71
C PHE A 49 8.24 12.88 1.61
N LEU A 50 7.22 13.70 1.37
CA LEU A 50 7.24 14.77 0.36
C LEU A 50 8.34 15.81 0.61
N SER A 51 8.71 16.04 1.87
CA SER A 51 9.76 16.99 2.26
C SER A 51 11.12 16.33 2.56
N GLU A 52 11.20 15.00 2.45
CA GLU A 52 12.38 14.20 2.79
C GLU A 52 13.13 13.70 1.54
N GLY A 53 12.98 14.43 0.43
CA GLY A 53 13.69 14.13 -0.80
C GLY A 53 15.21 14.16 -0.60
N ASP A 54 15.91 13.25 -1.28
CA ASP A 54 17.36 13.31 -1.36
C ASP A 54 17.85 14.50 -2.22
N GLU A 55 19.16 14.66 -2.34
CA GLU A 55 19.77 15.73 -3.16
C GLU A 55 19.31 15.73 -4.62
N ARG A 56 18.74 14.62 -5.11
CA ARG A 56 18.22 14.46 -6.47
C ARG A 56 16.69 14.48 -6.53
N GLY A 57 16.03 14.93 -5.46
CA GLY A 57 14.57 15.11 -5.37
C GLY A 57 13.78 13.80 -5.24
N ARG A 58 14.42 12.70 -4.84
CA ARG A 58 13.75 11.39 -4.70
C ARG A 58 13.28 11.19 -3.27
N MET A 59 11.99 10.94 -3.08
CA MET A 59 11.44 10.62 -1.77
C MET A 59 12.05 9.33 -1.19
N PRO A 60 12.02 9.11 0.13
CA PRO A 60 12.55 7.89 0.76
C PRO A 60 11.92 6.57 0.25
N SER A 61 10.72 6.66 -0.31
CA SER A 61 9.94 5.58 -0.91
C SER A 61 10.30 5.28 -2.37
N PHE A 62 11.07 6.15 -3.05
CA PHE A 62 11.42 5.93 -4.45
C PHE A 62 12.20 4.63 -4.63
N GLY A 63 11.83 3.87 -5.66
CA GLY A 63 12.39 2.55 -5.94
C GLY A 63 11.78 1.42 -5.10
N LYS A 64 10.75 1.70 -4.30
CA LYS A 64 9.96 0.70 -3.57
C LYS A 64 8.62 0.47 -4.25
N VAL A 65 8.09 -0.73 -4.07
CA VAL A 65 6.78 -1.11 -4.61
C VAL A 65 5.73 -1.07 -3.50
N ALA A 66 4.52 -0.61 -3.82
CA ALA A 66 3.38 -0.78 -2.95
C ALA A 66 2.30 -1.68 -3.59
N ALA A 67 1.53 -2.32 -2.73
CA ALA A 67 0.38 -3.14 -3.09
C ALA A 67 -0.71 -3.01 -2.02
N VAL A 68 -1.95 -3.37 -2.37
CA VAL A 68 -3.10 -3.23 -1.48
C VAL A 68 -3.96 -4.49 -1.46
N ALA A 69 -4.24 -5.00 -0.26
CA ALA A 69 -5.21 -6.06 -0.02
C ALA A 69 -6.46 -5.50 0.67
N VAL A 70 -7.63 -5.74 0.10
CA VAL A 70 -8.91 -5.26 0.65
C VAL A 70 -9.79 -6.44 1.04
N VAL A 71 -10.44 -6.36 2.20
CA VAL A 71 -11.48 -7.32 2.60
C VAL A 71 -12.73 -6.55 3.01
N GLY A 72 -13.92 -7.02 2.63
CA GLY A 72 -15.17 -6.43 3.10
C GLY A 72 -16.33 -7.39 3.01
N ASN A 73 -17.35 -7.18 3.83
CA ASN A 73 -18.53 -8.04 3.82
C ASN A 73 -19.36 -7.83 2.55
N GLU A 74 -19.28 -6.64 1.97
CA GLU A 74 -19.87 -6.28 0.69
C GLU A 74 -19.05 -5.14 0.03
N ASP A 75 -19.52 -4.70 -1.15
CA ASP A 75 -18.96 -3.74 -2.10
C ASP A 75 -18.00 -2.63 -1.58
N GLY A 76 -17.13 -2.13 -2.47
CA GLY A 76 -16.25 -0.98 -2.22
C GLY A 76 -14.76 -1.22 -2.44
N ALA A 77 -14.36 -2.42 -2.85
CA ALA A 77 -12.95 -2.78 -2.99
C ALA A 77 -12.19 -1.90 -4.00
N HIS A 78 -12.78 -1.64 -5.16
CA HIS A 78 -12.17 -0.80 -6.19
C HIS A 78 -12.10 0.68 -5.77
N HIS A 79 -13.07 1.18 -5.01
CA HIS A 79 -13.02 2.53 -4.42
C HIS A 79 -11.86 2.63 -3.42
N CYS A 80 -11.73 1.64 -2.53
CA CYS A 80 -10.60 1.59 -1.60
C CYS A 80 -9.26 1.49 -2.31
N HIS A 81 -9.17 0.70 -3.39
CA HIS A 81 -7.98 0.66 -4.24
C HIS A 81 -7.68 2.03 -4.85
N ALA A 82 -8.66 2.73 -5.41
CA ALA A 82 -8.44 4.05 -6.01
C ALA A 82 -7.84 5.06 -5.01
N GLU A 83 -8.44 5.16 -3.82
CA GLU A 83 -7.96 6.05 -2.74
C GLU A 83 -6.53 5.70 -2.31
N LEU A 84 -6.26 4.41 -2.04
CA LEU A 84 -4.97 3.98 -1.53
C LEU A 84 -3.88 4.02 -2.61
N PHE A 85 -4.20 3.66 -3.86
CA PHE A 85 -3.23 3.70 -4.96
C PHE A 85 -2.80 5.13 -5.28
N GLN A 86 -3.74 6.07 -5.30
CA GLN A 86 -3.40 7.47 -5.51
C GLN A 86 -2.49 7.97 -4.39
N ALA A 87 -2.87 7.79 -3.12
CA ALA A 87 -2.06 8.23 -1.99
C ALA A 87 -0.67 7.58 -1.96
N LEU A 88 -0.56 6.27 -2.21
CA LEU A 88 0.72 5.55 -2.26
C LEU A 88 1.61 6.04 -3.40
N ASN A 89 1.01 6.38 -4.55
CA ASN A 89 1.76 6.93 -5.68
C ASN A 89 2.28 8.34 -5.38
N ASP A 90 1.44 9.18 -4.77
CA ASP A 90 1.80 10.55 -4.39
C ASP A 90 2.98 10.59 -3.40
N VAL A 91 3.03 9.65 -2.45
CA VAL A 91 4.15 9.51 -1.51
C VAL A 91 5.29 8.64 -2.07
N GLY A 92 5.36 8.44 -3.39
CA GLY A 92 6.56 7.99 -4.11
C GLY A 92 6.73 6.48 -4.33
N PHE A 93 5.74 5.65 -4.01
CA PHE A 93 5.78 4.22 -4.34
C PHE A 93 5.42 3.96 -5.81
N SER A 94 6.03 2.91 -6.38
CA SER A 94 5.60 2.34 -7.65
C SER A 94 4.52 1.27 -7.45
N LEU A 95 3.55 1.20 -8.35
CA LEU A 95 2.52 0.17 -8.36
C LEU A 95 2.71 -0.72 -9.58
N ALA A 96 2.78 -2.04 -9.35
CA ALA A 96 2.82 -3.00 -10.45
C ALA A 96 1.43 -3.17 -11.10
N PRO A 97 1.35 -3.64 -12.36
CA PRO A 97 0.08 -4.11 -12.91
C PRO A 97 -0.54 -5.18 -11.99
N GLY A 98 -1.79 -4.96 -11.57
CA GLY A 98 -2.44 -5.85 -10.60
C GLY A 98 -1.95 -5.68 -9.15
N ALA A 99 -1.49 -4.48 -8.75
CA ALA A 99 -1.09 -4.16 -7.36
C ALA A 99 -2.21 -4.26 -6.31
N GLY A 100 -3.42 -4.68 -6.70
CA GLY A 100 -4.57 -4.85 -5.82
C GLY A 100 -5.07 -6.30 -5.81
N THR A 101 -5.37 -6.81 -4.62
CA THR A 101 -6.16 -8.03 -4.41
C THR A 101 -7.29 -7.74 -3.44
N TYR A 102 -8.39 -8.47 -3.55
CA TYR A 102 -9.48 -8.29 -2.62
C TYR A 102 -10.39 -9.51 -2.47
N TRP A 103 -11.15 -9.48 -1.39
CA TRP A 103 -12.35 -10.29 -1.24
C TRP A 103 -13.51 -9.39 -0.80
N VAL A 104 -14.67 -9.59 -1.42
CA VAL A 104 -15.95 -9.06 -0.93
C VAL A 104 -16.98 -10.17 -0.93
N GLY A 105 -17.83 -10.18 0.10
CA GLY A 105 -18.97 -11.07 0.18
C GLY A 105 -20.11 -10.65 -0.76
N GLU A 106 -21.17 -11.47 -0.78
CA GLU A 106 -22.41 -11.10 -1.45
C GLU A 106 -23.11 -9.97 -0.69
N ALA A 107 -23.72 -9.04 -1.41
CA ALA A 107 -24.47 -7.95 -0.81
C ALA A 107 -25.57 -8.49 0.11
N MET A 108 -25.68 -7.95 1.33
CA MET A 108 -26.59 -8.44 2.38
C MET A 108 -26.36 -9.90 2.79
N GLY A 109 -25.18 -10.46 2.51
CA GLY A 109 -24.76 -11.79 2.94
C GLY A 109 -24.32 -11.83 4.41
N SER A 110 -24.03 -13.05 4.91
CA SER A 110 -23.63 -13.29 6.30
C SER A 110 -22.29 -14.01 6.44
N VAL A 111 -21.58 -14.23 5.33
CA VAL A 111 -20.29 -14.91 5.31
C VAL A 111 -19.20 -13.87 5.49
N ASP A 112 -18.31 -14.05 6.46
CA ASP A 112 -17.07 -13.28 6.55
C ASP A 112 -15.93 -14.05 5.88
N TYR A 113 -14.91 -13.34 5.38
CA TYR A 113 -13.73 -13.96 4.76
C TYR A 113 -13.04 -14.97 5.70
N GLN A 114 -13.02 -14.69 7.00
CA GLN A 114 -12.39 -15.54 8.02
C GLN A 114 -13.11 -16.88 8.21
N ASP A 115 -14.38 -16.97 7.83
CA ASP A 115 -15.20 -18.18 7.98
C ASP A 115 -15.05 -19.13 6.80
N LEU A 116 -14.32 -18.72 5.75
CA LEU A 116 -14.07 -19.56 4.59
C LEU A 116 -13.09 -20.68 4.97
N GLU A 117 -13.48 -21.94 4.72
CA GLU A 117 -12.59 -23.10 4.91
C GLU A 117 -11.31 -23.02 4.06
N GLN A 118 -11.42 -22.37 2.91
CA GLN A 118 -10.30 -22.11 2.00
C GLN A 118 -10.48 -20.73 1.36
N PRO A 119 -9.38 -20.01 1.04
CA PRO A 119 -9.46 -18.73 0.35
C PRO A 119 -10.30 -18.85 -0.93
N ALA A 120 -11.17 -17.86 -1.17
CA ALA A 120 -11.95 -17.81 -2.40
C ALA A 120 -11.02 -17.88 -3.63
N GLU A 121 -11.31 -18.77 -4.58
CA GLU A 121 -10.41 -19.11 -5.69
C GLU A 121 -9.97 -17.87 -6.50
N LYS A 122 -10.89 -16.93 -6.74
CA LYS A 122 -10.61 -15.68 -7.45
C LYS A 122 -9.64 -14.78 -6.67
N THR A 123 -9.91 -14.58 -5.37
CA THR A 123 -9.03 -13.82 -4.47
C THR A 123 -7.64 -14.46 -4.39
N HIS A 124 -7.57 -15.80 -4.27
CA HIS A 124 -6.30 -16.51 -4.23
C HIS A 124 -5.49 -16.32 -5.52
N LYS A 125 -6.12 -16.50 -6.69
CA LYS A 125 -5.48 -16.28 -8.00
C LYS A 125 -4.99 -14.84 -8.18
N GLN A 126 -5.81 -13.86 -7.78
CA GLN A 126 -5.44 -12.45 -7.86
C GLN A 126 -4.27 -12.12 -6.93
N THR A 127 -4.26 -12.68 -5.72
CA THR A 127 -3.17 -12.52 -4.74
C THR A 127 -1.86 -13.09 -5.29
N ALA A 128 -1.90 -14.27 -5.93
CA ALA A 128 -0.71 -14.85 -6.57
C ALA A 128 -0.19 -13.96 -7.71
N SER A 129 -1.08 -13.42 -8.55
CA SER A 129 -0.73 -12.50 -9.63
C SER A 129 -0.08 -11.21 -9.10
N LEU A 130 -0.69 -10.61 -8.06
CA LEU A 130 -0.15 -9.44 -7.36
C LEU A 130 1.27 -9.69 -6.86
N ALA A 131 1.50 -10.82 -6.18
CA ALA A 131 2.81 -11.15 -5.63
C ALA A 131 3.87 -11.28 -6.73
N ILE A 132 3.55 -11.95 -7.84
CA ILE A 132 4.46 -12.11 -8.98
C ILE A 132 4.85 -10.75 -9.56
N SER A 133 3.86 -9.91 -9.87
CA SER A 133 4.10 -8.59 -10.47
C SER A 133 4.85 -7.64 -9.54
N ALA A 134 4.51 -7.63 -8.24
CA ALA A 134 5.15 -6.78 -7.25
C ALA A 134 6.63 -7.17 -7.04
N VAL A 135 6.92 -8.47 -6.92
CA VAL A 135 8.30 -8.96 -6.79
C VAL A 135 9.11 -8.66 -8.04
N HIS A 136 8.53 -8.86 -9.23
CA HIS A 136 9.20 -8.55 -10.49
C HIS A 136 9.57 -7.06 -10.56
N LEU A 137 8.62 -6.15 -10.28
CA LEU A 137 8.87 -4.72 -10.29
C LEU A 137 9.89 -4.29 -9.24
N ALA A 138 9.84 -4.85 -8.03
CA ALA A 138 10.81 -4.56 -6.98
C ALA A 138 12.23 -4.96 -7.40
N GLY A 139 12.39 -6.11 -8.07
CA GLY A 139 13.66 -6.54 -8.64
C GLY A 139 14.20 -5.57 -9.69
N LEU A 140 13.34 -5.09 -10.60
CA LEU A 140 13.71 -4.11 -11.61
C LEU A 140 14.15 -2.78 -10.98
N LEU A 141 13.40 -2.25 -10.01
CA LEU A 141 13.72 -0.99 -9.35
C LEU A 141 14.98 -1.08 -8.49
N LYS A 142 15.26 -2.25 -7.90
CA LYS A 142 16.51 -2.50 -7.16
C LYS A 142 17.72 -2.56 -8.09
N ALA A 143 17.56 -3.13 -9.28
CA ALA A 143 18.62 -3.20 -10.29
C ALA A 143 18.83 -1.85 -11.01
N SER A 144 17.76 -1.10 -11.25
CA SER A 144 17.76 0.17 -11.96
C SER A 144 16.70 1.10 -11.38
N GLY A 145 17.07 1.82 -10.32
CA GLY A 145 16.19 2.77 -9.65
C GLY A 145 15.83 3.97 -10.53
N TYR A 146 14.85 4.76 -10.07
CA TYR A 146 14.44 5.97 -10.77
C TYR A 146 15.62 6.95 -10.94
N PRO A 147 15.70 7.62 -12.11
CA PRO A 147 16.58 8.77 -12.24
C PRO A 147 16.14 9.86 -11.25
N GLY A 148 17.10 10.60 -10.73
CA GLY A 148 16.82 11.82 -9.99
C GLY A 148 16.92 13.03 -10.92
N MET A 149 16.37 14.16 -10.49
CA MET A 149 16.51 15.44 -11.18
C MET A 149 17.75 16.15 -10.67
N ASP A 150 18.56 16.71 -11.58
CA ASP A 150 19.63 17.62 -11.17
C ASP A 150 18.99 18.90 -10.65
N GLN A 151 19.20 19.19 -9.36
CA GLN A 151 18.84 20.47 -8.77
C GLN A 151 19.93 21.47 -9.16
N GLY A 152 19.73 22.15 -10.29
CA GLY A 152 20.68 23.12 -10.84
C GLY A 152 21.08 24.22 -9.88
#